data_AF-A0A2T6CU67-F1
#
_entry.id   AF-A0A2T6CU67-F1
#
_cell.length_a   1.000
_cell.length_b   1.000
_cell.length_c   1.000
_cell.angle_alpha   90.00
_cell.angle_beta   90.00
_cell.angle_gamma   90.00
#
_symmetry.space_group_name_H-M   'P 1'
#
loop_
_entity.id
_entity.type
_entity.pdbx_description
1 polymer ?
#
loop_
_entity_poly.entity_id
_entity_poly.type
_entity_poly.pdbx_seq_one_letter_code
_entity_poly.pdbx_strand_id
1 'polypeptide(L)'
;MSNTPIHVGLAQAAMQASRVRQLYHQLEEVHHGTRWSKQEDVVGLQSDVGELGRLVMGAEGRWMAPDDVRNQLEVKLAECLWWVFSLSNRLGIDIEHAFVDKMTELEHELALSVANSRKQKKTTKRKAKNPVPKIEGAAGNGNTAA
;
A
#
# COMPACT_ATOMS: atom_id res chain seq x y z
N MET A 1 -6.55 -13.43 -32.47
CA MET A 1 -5.44 -13.95 -31.63
C MET A 1 -5.99 -14.09 -30.23
N SER A 2 -6.14 -15.33 -29.75
CA SER A 2 -6.61 -15.61 -28.40
C SER A 2 -5.61 -15.07 -27.38
N ASN A 3 -6.02 -14.05 -26.62
CA ASN A 3 -5.23 -13.44 -25.56
C ASN A 3 -5.29 -14.34 -24.33
N THR A 4 -4.52 -15.44 -24.35
CA THR A 4 -4.34 -16.26 -23.15
C THR A 4 -3.62 -15.40 -22.13
N PRO A 5 -4.20 -15.12 -20.94
CA PRO A 5 -3.52 -14.34 -19.93
C PRO A 5 -2.21 -15.03 -19.55
N ILE A 6 -1.10 -14.33 -19.74
CA ILE A 6 0.21 -14.80 -19.30
C ILE A 6 0.23 -14.64 -17.79
N HIS A 7 0.07 -15.74 -17.06
CA HIS A 7 0.26 -15.76 -15.62
C HIS A 7 1.77 -15.91 -15.34
N VAL A 8 2.39 -14.83 -14.87
CA VAL A 8 3.80 -14.84 -14.42
C VAL A 8 3.82 -14.89 -12.90
N GLY A 9 4.55 -15.84 -12.32
CA GLY A 9 4.78 -15.90 -10.88
C GLY A 9 5.68 -14.76 -10.39
N LEU A 10 5.55 -14.36 -9.12
CA LEU A 10 6.27 -13.22 -8.56
C LEU A 10 7.80 -13.39 -8.67
N ALA A 11 8.33 -14.56 -8.34
CA ALA A 11 9.74 -14.90 -8.52
C ALA A 11 10.21 -14.74 -9.98
N GLN A 12 9.39 -15.15 -10.95
CA GLN A 12 9.74 -15.01 -12.38
C GLN A 12 9.75 -13.54 -12.80
N ALA A 13 8.80 -12.74 -12.33
CA ALA A 13 8.76 -11.30 -12.56
C ALA A 13 9.98 -10.60 -11.96
N ALA A 14 10.37 -10.95 -10.72
CA ALA A 14 11.55 -10.41 -10.06
C ALA A 14 12.86 -10.77 -10.82
N MET A 15 12.98 -12.01 -11.31
CA MET A 15 14.11 -12.41 -12.15
C MET A 15 14.17 -11.66 -13.48
N GLN A 16 13.01 -11.38 -14.10
CA GLN A 16 12.96 -10.57 -15.31
C GLN A 16 13.36 -9.12 -15.03
N ALA A 17 12.84 -8.53 -13.95
CA ALA A 17 13.18 -7.19 -13.50
C ALA A 17 14.69 -7.01 -13.27
N SER A 18 15.30 -7.98 -12.59
CA SER A 18 16.75 -8.00 -12.34
C SER A 18 17.55 -8.04 -13.65
N ARG A 19 17.15 -8.87 -14.62
CA ARG A 19 17.78 -8.92 -15.95
C ARG A 19 17.68 -7.59 -16.69
N VAL A 20 16.52 -6.95 -16.68
CA VAL A 20 16.33 -5.63 -17.30
C VAL A 20 17.22 -4.58 -16.62
N ARG A 21 17.29 -4.56 -15.29
CA ARG A 21 18.16 -3.62 -14.55
C ARG A 21 19.64 -3.83 -14.88
N GLN A 22 20.08 -5.07 -15.07
CA GLN A 22 21.44 -5.37 -15.51
C GLN A 22 21.75 -4.83 -16.91
N LEU A 23 20.79 -4.88 -17.85
CA LEU A 23 20.95 -4.25 -19.16
C LEU A 23 21.09 -2.74 -19.05
N TYR A 24 20.30 -2.09 -18.19
CA TYR A 24 20.46 -0.65 -17.92
C TYR A 24 21.82 -0.33 -17.30
N HIS A 25 22.34 -1.13 -16.36
CA HIS A 25 23.69 -0.94 -15.83
C HIS A 25 24.77 -1.02 -16.92
N GLN A 26 24.63 -1.94 -17.89
CA GLN A 26 25.56 -2.01 -19.02
C GLN A 26 25.49 -0.74 -19.88
N LEU A 27 24.29 -0.22 -20.14
CA LEU A 27 24.11 1.05 -20.86
C LEU A 27 24.70 2.24 -20.10
N GLU A 28 24.49 2.30 -18.78
CA GLU A 28 25.06 3.34 -17.92
C GLU A 28 26.59 3.32 -17.94
N GLU A 29 27.22 2.14 -17.93
CA GLU A 29 28.67 2.03 -18.09
C GLU A 29 29.15 2.52 -19.46
N VAL A 30 28.44 2.14 -20.53
CA VAL A 30 28.77 2.56 -21.91
C VAL A 30 28.64 4.07 -22.09
N HIS A 31 27.59 4.68 -21.55
CA HIS A 31 27.26 6.09 -21.80
C HIS A 31 27.82 7.06 -20.76
N HIS A 32 28.00 6.61 -19.51
CA HIS A 32 28.33 7.47 -18.38
C HIS A 32 29.56 6.99 -17.59
N GLY A 33 30.14 5.83 -17.92
CA GLY A 33 31.32 5.28 -17.26
C GLY A 33 31.07 4.74 -15.85
N THR A 34 29.86 4.91 -15.31
CA THR A 34 29.48 4.48 -13.96
C THR A 34 28.04 4.00 -13.95
N ARG A 35 27.77 2.96 -13.16
CA ARG A 35 26.40 2.52 -12.85
C ARG A 35 25.75 3.46 -11.85
N TRP A 36 24.44 3.62 -11.97
CA TRP A 36 23.63 4.26 -10.95
C TRP A 36 23.76 3.52 -9.61
N SER A 37 23.89 4.30 -8.55
CA SER A 37 23.80 3.89 -7.16
C SER A 37 22.39 3.38 -6.81
N LYS A 38 22.23 2.83 -5.61
CA LYS A 38 20.91 2.41 -5.12
C LYS A 38 20.02 3.63 -4.82
N GLN A 39 20.63 4.74 -4.44
CA GLN A 39 19.97 6.02 -4.21
C GLN A 39 19.41 6.58 -5.52
N GLU A 40 20.16 6.49 -6.61
CA GLU A 40 19.68 6.90 -7.94
C GLU A 40 18.54 6.01 -8.45
N ASP A 41 18.57 4.69 -8.18
CA ASP A 41 17.41 3.82 -8.45
C ASP A 41 16.15 4.27 -7.67
N VAL A 42 16.30 4.71 -6.41
CA VAL A 42 15.17 5.26 -5.64
C VAL A 42 14.65 6.55 -6.26
N VAL A 43 15.53 7.41 -6.80
CA VAL A 43 15.11 8.61 -7.55
C VAL A 43 14.31 8.23 -8.80
N GLY A 44 14.75 7.21 -9.53
CA GLY A 44 14.00 6.64 -10.66
C GLY A 44 12.59 6.18 -10.25
N LEU A 45 12.49 5.39 -9.18
CA LEU A 45 11.21 4.97 -8.61
C LEU A 45 10.32 6.16 -8.24
N GLN A 46 10.88 7.17 -7.55
CA GLN A 46 10.10 8.35 -7.12
C GLN A 46 9.56 9.15 -8.32
N SER A 47 10.32 9.23 -9.40
CA SER A 47 9.87 9.86 -10.64
C SER A 47 8.64 9.13 -11.21
N ASP A 48 8.71 7.81 -11.32
CA ASP A 48 7.60 7.00 -11.85
C ASP A 48 6.38 7.01 -10.93
N VAL A 49 6.57 7.01 -9.60
CA VAL A 49 5.48 7.19 -8.62
C VAL A 49 4.80 8.55 -8.77
N GLY A 50 5.57 9.61 -9.01
CA GLY A 50 5.03 10.96 -9.27
C GLY A 50 4.22 11.02 -10.57
N GLU A 51 4.66 10.34 -11.62
CA GLU A 51 3.93 10.21 -12.87
C GLU A 51 2.65 9.37 -12.71
N LEU A 52 2.73 8.22 -12.03
CA LEU A 52 1.59 7.39 -11.67
C LEU A 52 0.52 8.22 -10.94
N GLY A 53 0.91 9.06 -9.99
CA GLY A 53 -0.01 9.96 -9.29
C GLY A 53 -0.76 10.91 -10.23
N ARG A 54 -0.07 11.52 -11.20
CA ARG A 54 -0.72 12.39 -12.21
C ARG A 54 -1.66 11.62 -13.12
N LEU A 55 -1.29 10.41 -13.53
CA LEU A 55 -2.15 9.56 -14.36
C LEU A 55 -3.41 9.11 -13.61
N VAL A 56 -3.31 8.80 -12.32
CA VAL A 56 -4.49 8.49 -11.49
C VAL A 56 -5.42 9.69 -11.40
N MET A 57 -4.90 10.88 -11.10
CA MET A 57 -5.73 12.10 -11.09
C MET A 57 -6.36 12.37 -12.46
N GLY A 58 -5.62 12.12 -13.54
CA GLY A 58 -6.12 12.22 -14.91
C GLY A 58 -7.28 11.26 -15.19
N ALA A 59 -7.11 9.98 -14.83
CA ALA A 59 -8.13 8.95 -15.00
C ALA A 59 -9.40 9.22 -14.16
N GLU A 60 -9.26 9.91 -13.02
CA GLU A 60 -10.39 10.35 -12.19
C GLU A 60 -10.99 11.71 -12.64
N GLY A 61 -10.52 12.29 -13.74
CA GLY A 61 -11.02 13.57 -14.27
C GLY A 61 -10.69 14.78 -13.39
N ARG A 62 -9.68 14.66 -12.53
CA ARG A 62 -9.23 15.72 -11.60
C ARG A 62 -8.01 16.49 -12.12
N TRP A 63 -7.39 16.01 -13.19
CA TRP A 63 -6.21 16.59 -13.83
C TRP A 63 -6.28 16.40 -15.35
N MET A 64 -5.44 17.12 -16.10
CA MET A 64 -5.30 16.88 -17.54
C MET A 64 -4.77 15.46 -17.77
N ALA A 65 -5.42 14.70 -18.65
CA ALA A 65 -5.06 13.33 -18.94
C ALA A 65 -4.81 13.17 -20.44
N PRO A 66 -3.84 12.33 -20.83
CA PRO A 66 -3.72 11.90 -22.22
C PRO A 66 -4.91 11.01 -22.60
N ASP A 67 -5.22 10.94 -23.90
CA ASP A 67 -6.36 10.17 -24.41
C ASP A 67 -6.27 8.67 -24.06
N ASP A 68 -5.05 8.15 -23.90
CA ASP A 68 -4.76 6.75 -23.58
C ASP A 68 -4.34 6.53 -22.11
N VAL A 69 -4.80 7.39 -21.18
CA VAL A 69 -4.45 7.35 -19.75
C VAL A 69 -4.52 5.95 -19.12
N ARG A 70 -5.47 5.11 -19.57
CA ARG A 70 -5.60 3.74 -19.07
C ARG A 70 -4.40 2.86 -19.42
N ASN A 71 -3.91 2.94 -20.65
CA ASN A 71 -2.74 2.18 -21.08
C ASN A 71 -1.48 2.70 -20.36
N GLN A 72 -1.35 4.01 -20.21
CA GLN A 72 -0.22 4.61 -19.49
C GLN A 72 -0.21 4.20 -18.01
N LEU A 73 -1.38 4.10 -17.37
CA LEU A 73 -1.48 3.57 -16.01
C LEU A 73 -0.95 2.13 -15.90
N GLU A 74 -1.29 1.27 -16.86
CA GLU A 74 -0.81 -0.12 -16.87
C GLU A 74 0.72 -0.19 -16.99
N VAL A 75 1.30 0.62 -17.88
CA VAL A 75 2.76 0.74 -18.03
C VAL A 75 3.40 1.27 -16.73
N LYS A 76 2.88 2.36 -16.17
CA LYS A 76 3.51 3.00 -15.00
C LYS A 76 3.38 2.17 -13.72
N LEU A 77 2.29 1.42 -13.55
CA LEU A 77 2.18 0.44 -12.48
C LEU A 77 3.23 -0.66 -12.62
N ALA A 78 3.47 -1.14 -13.85
CA ALA A 78 4.49 -2.15 -14.10
C ALA A 78 5.91 -1.62 -13.86
N GLU A 79 6.21 -0.38 -14.24
CA GLU A 79 7.52 0.26 -13.99
C GLU A 79 7.78 0.49 -12.50
N CYS A 80 6.79 0.98 -11.76
CA CYS A 80 6.87 1.07 -10.30
C CYS A 80 7.19 -0.30 -9.66
N LEU A 81 6.53 -1.37 -10.12
CA LEU A 81 6.80 -2.72 -9.63
C LEU A 81 8.20 -3.22 -10.03
N TRP A 82 8.64 -2.91 -11.26
CA TRP A 82 9.99 -3.21 -11.73
C TRP A 82 11.06 -2.59 -10.84
N TRP A 83 10.90 -1.33 -10.43
CA TRP A 83 11.80 -0.67 -9.49
C TRP A 83 11.82 -1.37 -8.13
N VAL A 84 10.66 -1.74 -7.58
CA VAL A 84 10.58 -2.47 -6.30
C VAL A 84 11.32 -3.80 -6.37
N PHE A 85 11.17 -4.56 -7.45
CA PHE A 85 11.93 -5.81 -7.65
C PHE A 85 13.43 -5.55 -7.81
N SER A 86 13.81 -4.55 -8.60
CA SER A 86 15.20 -4.20 -8.86
C SER A 86 15.92 -3.77 -7.57
N LEU A 87 15.28 -2.92 -6.77
CA LEU A 87 15.79 -2.48 -5.46
C LEU A 87 15.90 -3.64 -4.49
N SER A 88 14.86 -4.48 -4.37
CA SER A 88 14.88 -5.66 -3.51
C SER A 88 16.06 -6.58 -3.83
N ASN A 89 16.27 -6.89 -5.12
CA ASN A 89 17.42 -7.67 -5.56
C ASN A 89 18.76 -6.99 -5.23
N ARG A 90 18.87 -5.67 -5.46
CA ARG A 90 20.10 -4.91 -5.16
C ARG A 90 20.38 -4.75 -3.66
N LEU A 91 19.37 -4.91 -2.82
CA LEU A 91 19.45 -4.83 -1.35
C LEU A 91 19.54 -6.21 -0.68
N GLY A 92 19.42 -7.31 -1.45
CA GLY A 92 19.43 -8.67 -0.90
C GLY A 92 18.15 -9.02 -0.12
N ILE A 93 17.02 -8.41 -0.49
CA ILE A 93 15.72 -8.61 0.16
C ILE A 93 14.93 -9.65 -0.63
N ASP A 94 14.47 -10.69 0.06
CA ASP A 94 13.43 -11.59 -0.44
C ASP A 94 12.06 -10.90 -0.34
N ILE A 95 11.69 -10.24 -1.44
CA ILE A 95 10.45 -9.46 -1.52
C ILE A 95 9.19 -10.33 -1.50
N GLU A 96 9.27 -11.58 -1.95
CA GLU A 96 8.13 -12.50 -1.95
C GLU A 96 7.79 -12.88 -0.51
N HIS A 97 8.80 -13.33 0.24
CA HIS A 97 8.65 -13.64 1.65
C HIS A 97 8.20 -12.40 2.45
N ALA A 98 8.87 -11.26 2.26
CA ALA A 98 8.53 -10.03 2.97
C ALA A 98 7.10 -9.55 2.69
N PHE A 99 6.60 -9.71 1.46
CA PHE A 99 5.23 -9.37 1.11
C PHE A 99 4.22 -10.30 1.80
N VAL A 100 4.44 -11.62 1.73
CA VAL A 100 3.54 -12.62 2.34
C VAL A 100 3.44 -12.42 3.84
N ASP A 101 4.57 -12.25 4.52
CA ASP A 101 4.61 -11.97 5.96
C ASP A 101 3.81 -10.72 6.30
N LYS A 102 4.06 -9.62 5.57
CA LYS A 102 3.41 -8.35 5.88
C LYS A 102 1.91 -8.38 5.61
N MET A 103 1.46 -9.02 4.53
CA MET A 103 0.02 -9.12 4.24
C MET A 103 -0.69 -10.02 5.26
N THR A 104 -0.07 -11.13 5.66
CA THR A 104 -0.61 -12.04 6.69
C THR A 104 -0.80 -11.32 8.02
N GLU A 105 0.21 -10.55 8.45
CA GLU A 105 0.15 -9.72 9.65
C GLU A 105 -1.01 -8.70 9.56
N LEU A 106 -1.05 -7.91 8.48
CA LEU A 106 -2.08 -6.88 8.29
C LEU A 106 -3.49 -7.47 8.24
N GLU A 107 -3.69 -8.57 7.54
CA GLU A 107 -4.98 -9.26 7.47
C GLU A 107 -5.46 -9.69 8.85
N HIS A 108 -4.57 -10.27 9.66
CA HIS A 108 -4.88 -10.70 11.01
C HIS A 108 -5.28 -9.52 11.91
N GLU A 109 -4.46 -8.47 11.94
CA GLU A 109 -4.69 -7.27 12.76
C GLU A 109 -6.00 -6.56 12.39
N LEU A 110 -6.23 -6.37 11.08
CA LEU A 110 -7.43 -5.71 10.59
C LEU A 110 -8.68 -6.55 10.84
N ALA A 111 -8.61 -7.87 10.71
CA ALA A 111 -9.74 -8.75 11.01
C ALA A 111 -10.16 -8.66 12.50
N LEU A 112 -9.20 -8.65 13.42
CA LEU A 112 -9.45 -8.44 14.85
C LEU A 112 -10.05 -7.05 15.12
N SER A 113 -9.49 -6.00 14.51
CA SER A 113 -9.96 -4.62 14.65
C SER A 113 -11.41 -4.46 14.18
N VAL A 114 -11.76 -5.05 13.04
CA VAL A 114 -13.13 -5.06 12.51
C VAL A 114 -14.08 -5.79 13.46
N ALA A 115 -13.70 -6.96 13.98
CA ALA A 115 -14.52 -7.73 14.92
C ALA A 115 -14.78 -6.96 16.22
N ASN A 116 -13.74 -6.33 16.78
CA ASN A 116 -13.83 -5.53 18.00
C ASN A 116 -14.70 -4.28 17.80
N SER A 117 -14.52 -3.58 16.69
CA SER A 117 -15.34 -2.41 16.33
C SER A 117 -16.83 -2.77 16.19
N ARG A 118 -17.16 -3.94 15.63
CA ARG A 118 -18.54 -4.44 15.55
C ARG A 118 -19.11 -4.78 16.92
N LYS A 119 -18.33 -5.41 17.81
CA LYS A 119 -18.75 -5.71 19.20
C LYS A 119 -19.04 -4.42 19.96
N GLN A 120 -18.15 -3.41 19.86
CA GLN A 120 -18.32 -2.11 20.51
C GLN A 120 -19.56 -1.37 20.02
N LYS A 121 -19.82 -1.33 18.70
CA LYS A 121 -21.07 -0.74 18.17
C LYS A 121 -22.33 -1.44 18.71
N LYS A 122 -22.31 -2.78 18.85
CA LYS A 122 -23.43 -3.55 19.41
C LYS A 122 -23.65 -3.27 20.90
N THR A 123 -22.59 -3.19 21.71
CA THR A 123 -22.70 -2.90 23.15
C THR A 123 -23.19 -1.48 23.38
N THR A 124 -22.69 -0.49 22.64
CA THR A 124 -23.17 0.89 22.70
C THR A 124 -24.64 1.00 22.30
N LYS A 125 -25.06 0.33 21.23
CA LYS A 125 -26.48 0.30 20.80
C LYS A 125 -27.40 -0.39 21.83
N ARG A 126 -26.94 -1.47 22.48
CA ARG A 126 -27.71 -2.12 23.57
C ARG A 126 -27.84 -1.22 24.80
N LYS A 127 -26.75 -0.56 25.23
CA LYS A 127 -26.79 0.42 26.34
C LYS A 127 -27.71 1.60 26.05
N ALA A 128 -27.72 2.10 24.82
CA ALA A 128 -28.64 3.16 24.41
C ALA A 128 -30.12 2.71 24.40
N LYS A 129 -30.39 1.43 24.10
CA LYS A 129 -31.75 0.88 24.07
C LYS A 129 -32.30 0.50 25.46
N ASN A 130 -31.44 0.06 26.37
CA ASN A 130 -31.79 -0.21 27.78
C ASN A 130 -30.93 0.67 28.69
N PRO A 131 -31.29 1.95 28.89
CA PRO A 131 -30.65 2.77 29.92
C PRO A 131 -30.94 2.17 31.30
N VAL A 132 -29.92 2.08 32.14
CA VAL A 132 -30.11 1.67 33.55
C VAL A 132 -31.00 2.72 34.22
N PRO A 133 -32.12 2.35 34.87
CA PRO A 133 -32.96 3.31 35.56
C PRO A 133 -32.16 4.01 36.65
N LYS A 134 -32.21 5.35 36.68
CA LYS A 134 -31.64 6.12 37.78
C LYS A 134 -32.36 5.72 39.06
N ILE A 135 -31.62 5.15 40.00
CA ILE A 135 -32.09 5.01 41.38
C ILE A 135 -32.04 6.41 41.98
N GLU A 136 -33.17 7.11 42.04
CA GLU A 136 -33.30 8.32 42.84
C GLU A 136 -33.31 7.92 44.32
N GLY A 137 -32.13 7.94 44.93
CA GLY A 137 -31.93 7.68 46.34
C GLY A 137 -31.91 8.99 47.14
N ALA A 138 -33.01 9.21 47.85
CA ALA A 138 -33.13 9.76 49.20
C ALA A 138 -32.34 11.02 49.59
N ALA A 139 -33.12 12.07 49.86
CA ALA A 139 -32.73 13.20 50.69
C ALA A 139 -32.10 12.77 52.03
N GLY A 140 -30.97 13.38 52.37
CA GLY A 140 -30.35 13.34 53.69
C GLY A 140 -29.95 14.75 54.07
N ASN A 141 -30.86 15.43 54.78
CA ASN A 141 -30.71 16.79 55.29
C ASN A 141 -29.43 16.97 56.12
N GLY A 142 -28.84 18.16 55.99
CA GLY A 142 -27.71 18.59 56.78
C GLY A 142 -28.03 18.80 58.26
N ASN A 143 -26.97 18.91 59.04
CA ASN A 143 -27.00 19.76 60.22
C ASN A 143 -25.64 20.41 60.45
N THR A 144 -25.64 21.74 60.41
CA THR A 144 -24.63 22.66 60.91
C THR A 144 -24.88 22.93 62.39
N ALA A 145 -23.85 22.92 63.23
CA ALA A 145 -23.67 23.89 64.33
C ALA A 145 -22.39 23.62 65.12
N ALA A 146 -21.61 24.70 65.25
CA ALA A 146 -20.72 25.13 66.35
C ALA A 146 -19.76 24.11 67.01
#